data_AF-A0A3B8ZWX6-F1
#
_entry.id   AF-A0A3B8ZWX6-F1
#
_cell.length_a   1.000
_cell.length_b   1.000
_cell.length_c   1.000
_cell.angle_alpha   90.00
_cell.angle_beta   90.00
_cell.angle_gamma   90.00
#
_symmetry.space_group_name_H-M   'P 1'
#
loop_
_entity.id
_entity.type
_entity.pdbx_description
1 polymer ?
#
loop_
_entity_poly.entity_id
_entity_poly.type
_entity_poly.pdbx_seq_one_letter_code
_entity_poly.pdbx_strand_id
1 'polypeptide(L)' 'YGEGSKLTRQMSLYLCHRYSGAKLKEIGELFGVRESAITEASRRFALRVEQDEALRAGVSKIKEDLEI' A
#
# COMPACT_ATOMS: atom_id res chain seq x y z
N TYR A 1 -2.20 -18.29 -9.62
CA TYR A 1 -1.99 -17.21 -8.63
C TYR A 1 -1.41 -16.01 -9.36
N GLY A 2 -2.29 -15.11 -9.82
CA GLY A 2 -1.98 -14.08 -10.80
C GLY A 2 -1.51 -12.76 -10.17
N GLU A 3 -0.68 -12.05 -10.89
CA GLU A 3 -0.01 -10.78 -10.56
C GLU A 3 -0.92 -9.72 -9.89
N GLY A 4 -2.21 -9.70 -10.24
CA GLY A 4 -3.20 -8.79 -9.66
C GLY A 4 -3.35 -8.91 -8.13
N SER A 5 -3.32 -10.13 -7.57
CA SER A 5 -3.48 -10.29 -6.10
C SER A 5 -2.30 -9.74 -5.31
N LYS A 6 -1.09 -9.76 -5.92
CA LYS A 6 0.12 -9.20 -5.33
C LYS A 6 0.06 -7.67 -5.38
N LEU A 7 -0.37 -7.10 -6.49
CA LEU A 7 -0.50 -5.66 -6.65
C LEU A 7 -1.54 -5.08 -5.68
N THR A 8 -2.72 -5.68 -5.60
CA THR A 8 -3.76 -5.28 -4.65
C THR A 8 -3.24 -5.31 -3.22
N ARG A 9 -2.55 -6.38 -2.82
CA ARG A 9 -1.98 -6.49 -1.47
C ARG A 9 -0.95 -5.40 -1.16
N GLN A 10 -0.07 -5.08 -2.12
CA GLN A 10 0.93 -4.02 -1.94
C GLN A 10 0.28 -2.63 -1.85
N MET A 11 -0.74 -2.38 -2.68
CA MET A 11 -1.50 -1.13 -2.66
C MET A 11 -2.26 -0.95 -1.36
N SER A 12 -2.96 -1.98 -0.88
CA SER A 12 -3.65 -1.95 0.42
C SER A 12 -2.67 -1.69 1.56
N LEU A 13 -1.50 -2.36 1.57
CA LEU A 13 -0.48 -2.14 2.60
C LEU A 13 0.04 -0.69 2.57
N TYR A 14 0.33 -0.16 1.38
CA TYR A 14 0.77 1.23 1.21
C TYR A 14 -0.28 2.22 1.74
N LEU A 15 -1.56 2.02 1.40
CA LEU A 15 -2.65 2.89 1.86
C LEU A 15 -2.85 2.82 3.37
N CYS A 16 -2.85 1.61 3.95
CA CYS A 16 -2.93 1.43 5.40
C CYS A 16 -1.76 2.15 6.11
N HIS A 17 -0.52 1.90 5.66
CA HIS A 17 0.65 2.49 6.30
C HIS A 17 0.66 4.03 6.23
N ARG A 18 0.15 4.61 5.14
CA ARG A 18 0.25 6.05 4.92
C ARG A 18 -0.96 6.86 5.39
N TYR A 19 -2.15 6.27 5.43
CA TYR A 19 -3.39 7.03 5.61
C TYR A 19 -4.32 6.49 6.71
N SER A 20 -4.16 5.25 7.17
CA SER A 20 -5.11 4.68 8.15
C SER A 20 -4.91 5.15 9.60
N GLY A 21 -3.74 5.72 9.93
CA GLY A 21 -3.36 5.99 11.32
C GLY A 21 -3.09 4.75 12.18
N ALA A 22 -3.21 3.54 11.63
CA ALA A 22 -2.93 2.29 12.33
C ALA A 22 -1.43 2.16 12.66
N LYS A 23 -1.14 1.47 13.77
CA LYS A 23 0.24 1.18 14.16
C LYS A 23 0.84 0.13 13.23
N LEU A 24 2.15 0.20 13.01
CA LEU A 24 2.88 -0.79 12.22
C LEU A 24 2.62 -2.22 12.70
N LYS A 25 2.51 -2.43 14.01
CA LYS A 25 2.18 -3.74 14.59
C LYS A 25 0.83 -4.28 14.09
N GLU A 26 -0.22 -3.45 14.10
CA GLU A 26 -1.58 -3.81 13.69
C GLU A 26 -1.65 -4.10 12.18
N ILE A 27 -0.96 -3.29 11.38
CA ILE A 27 -0.81 -3.53 9.94
C ILE A 27 -0.02 -4.84 9.71
N GLY A 28 1.02 -5.09 10.50
CA GLY A 28 1.82 -6.31 10.40
C GLY A 28 1.01 -7.57 10.66
N GLU A 29 0.17 -7.55 11.70
CA GLU A 29 -0.75 -8.63 12.02
C GLU A 29 -1.77 -8.86 10.90
N LEU A 30 -2.38 -7.80 10.35
CA LEU A 30 -3.32 -7.88 9.24
C LEU A 30 -2.70 -8.49 7.96
N PHE A 31 -1.46 -8.12 7.66
CA PHE A 31 -0.75 -8.56 6.45
C PHE A 31 0.18 -9.75 6.69
N GLY A 32 0.24 -10.32 7.90
CA GLY A 32 1.12 -11.44 8.24
C GLY A 32 2.61 -11.15 8.04
N VAL A 33 3.06 -9.92 8.30
CA VAL A 33 4.45 -9.47 8.10
C VAL A 33 4.96 -8.69 9.31
N ARG A 34 6.28 -8.58 9.46
CA ARG A 34 6.90 -7.76 10.52
C ARG A 34 6.86 -6.28 10.15
N GLU A 35 6.93 -5.41 11.16
CA GLU A 35 6.89 -3.95 11.01
C GLU A 35 7.92 -3.42 10.00
N SER A 36 9.16 -3.93 10.05
CA SER A 36 10.22 -3.54 9.10
C SER A 36 9.89 -3.89 7.64
N ALA A 37 9.17 -4.98 7.40
CA ALA A 37 8.72 -5.37 6.08
C ALA A 37 7.61 -4.45 5.55
N ILE A 38 6.82 -3.82 6.43
CA ILE A 38 5.79 -2.85 6.07
C ILE A 38 6.46 -1.58 5.56
N THR A 39 7.42 -1.03 6.32
CA THR A 39 8.16 0.17 5.93
C THR A 39 8.85 -0.03 4.58
N GLU A 40 9.54 -1.15 4.39
CA GLU A 40 10.20 -1.45 3.11
C GLU A 40 9.22 -1.69 1.96
N ALA A 41 8.13 -2.44 2.18
CA ALA A 41 7.13 -2.69 1.14
C ALA A 41 6.43 -1.39 0.73
N SER A 42 6.05 -0.56 1.69
CA SER A 42 5.43 0.74 1.44
C SER A 42 6.38 1.68 0.72
N ARG A 43 7.66 1.72 1.09
CA ARG A 43 8.68 2.54 0.40
C ARG A 43 8.84 2.12 -1.06
N ARG A 44 8.99 0.81 -1.31
CA ARG A 44 9.12 0.27 -2.68
C ARG A 44 7.87 0.54 -3.51
N PHE A 45 6.68 0.41 -2.92
CA PHE A 45 5.44 0.70 -3.64
C PHE A 45 5.30 2.18 -3.98
N ALA A 46 5.70 3.09 -3.07
CA ALA A 46 5.71 4.53 -3.33
C ALA A 46 6.58 4.87 -4.56
N LEU A 47 7.80 4.33 -4.64
CA LEU A 47 8.67 4.50 -5.80
C LEU A 47 8.04 3.98 -7.10
N ARG A 48 7.30 2.87 -7.01
CA ARG A 48 6.59 2.32 -8.17
C ARG A 48 5.44 3.23 -8.62
N VAL A 49 4.67 3.80 -7.69
CA VAL A 49 3.61 4.78 -7.97
C VAL A 49 4.17 6.07 -8.59
N GLU A 50 5.38 6.46 -8.23
CA GLU A 50 6.07 7.59 -8.85
C GLU A 50 6.50 7.30 -10.29
N GLN A 51 6.77 6.05 -10.66
CA GLN A 51 7.27 5.69 -11.98
C GLN A 51 6.19 5.17 -12.94
N ASP A 52 5.05 4.73 -12.42
CA ASP A 52 3.97 4.10 -13.19
C ASP A 52 2.69 4.95 -13.13
N GLU A 53 2.34 5.54 -14.27
CA GLU A 53 1.18 6.43 -14.40
C GLU A 53 -0.14 5.71 -14.12
N ALA A 54 -0.29 4.45 -14.54
CA ALA A 54 -1.51 3.68 -14.32
C ALA A 54 -1.69 3.37 -12.82
N LEU A 55 -0.60 3.05 -12.12
CA LEU A 55 -0.64 2.86 -10.67
C LEU A 55 -0.91 4.16 -9.92
N ARG A 56 -0.35 5.27 -10.39
CA ARG A 56 -0.64 6.58 -9.83
C ARG A 56 -2.11 6.93 -9.96
N ALA A 57 -2.70 6.76 -11.13
CA ALA A 57 -4.12 7.00 -11.37
C ALA A 57 -5.00 6.11 -10.47
N GLY A 58 -4.67 4.83 -10.33
CA GLY A 58 -5.39 3.92 -9.44
C GLY A 58 -5.33 4.34 -7.96
N VAL A 59 -4.15 4.74 -7.48
CA VAL A 59 -3.99 5.24 -6.10
C VAL A 59 -4.72 6.58 -5.90
N SER A 60 -4.66 7.50 -6.86
CA SER A 60 -5.39 8.78 -6.78
C SER A 60 -6.89 8.58 -6.69
N LYS A 61 -7.45 7.67 -7.50
CA LYS A 61 -8.88 7.36 -7.43
C LYS A 61 -9.29 6.84 -6.04
N ILE A 62 -8.49 5.96 -5.46
CA ILE A 62 -8.79 5.43 -4.11
C ILE A 62 -8.65 6.52 -3.04
N LYS A 63 -7.73 7.47 -3.21
CA LYS A 63 -7.61 8.63 -2.32
C LYS A 63 -8.84 9.53 -2.41
N GLU A 64 -9.31 9.81 -3.62
CA GLU A 64 -10.55 10.55 -3.85
C GLU A 64 -11.75 9.85 -3.20
N ASP A 65 -11.89 8.54 -3.37
CA ASP A 65 -12.97 7.73 -2.77
C ASP A 65 -12.90 7.70 -1.23
N LEU A 66 -11.70 7.87 -0.65
CA LEU A 66 -11.45 7.88 0.79
C LEU A 66 -11.38 9.30 1.40
N GLU A 67 -11.56 10.34 0.58
CA GLU A 67 -11.47 11.75 0.96
C GLU A 67 -10.13 12.14 1.65
N ILE A 68 -9.00 11.59 1.17
CA ILE A 68 -7.63 11.78 1.72
C ILE A 68 -6.60 12.32 0.72
#